data_AF-A0A7J9V1P5-F1
#
_entry.id   AF-A0A7J9V1P5-F1
#
_cell.length_a   1.000
_cell.length_b   1.000
_cell.length_c   1.000
_cell.angle_alpha   90.00
_cell.angle_beta   90.00
_cell.angle_gamma   90.00
#
_symmetry.space_group_name_H-M   'P 1'
#
loop_
_entity.id
_entity.type
_entity.pdbx_description
1 polymer ?
#
loop_
_entity_poly.entity_id
_entity_poly.type
_entity_poly.pdbx_seq_one_letter_code
_entity_poly.pdbx_strand_id
1 'polypeptide(L)'
;VGFQYNPATETIDISGYNFEGSRKFRNVAANGKVAFVVDDLASVRPWRPRCVEIRGHGEAFPSDGARAAFIRIHPERVISFGLDEPDHEAHSLSIDFRDVGA
;
A
#
# COMPACT_ATOMS: atom_id res chain seq x y z
N VAL A 1 6.77 -9.56 -4.97
CA VAL A 1 6.82 -8.58 -3.86
C VAL A 1 5.75 -9.02 -2.87
N GLY A 2 6.05 -9.01 -1.56
CA GLY A 2 5.09 -9.36 -0.53
C GLY A 2 4.77 -8.16 0.34
N PHE A 3 3.61 -8.15 0.98
CA PHE A 3 3.23 -7.15 1.97
C PHE A 3 2.46 -7.80 3.12
N GLN A 4 2.52 -7.17 4.29
CA GLN A 4 1.74 -7.58 5.46
C GLN A 4 1.31 -6.34 6.25
N TYR A 5 0.04 -6.31 6.65
CA TYR A 5 -0.45 -5.34 7.63
C TYR A 5 -0.07 -5.80 9.05
N ASN A 6 0.53 -4.89 9.82
CA ASN A 6 0.86 -5.11 11.23
C ASN A 6 -0.16 -4.34 12.11
N PRO A 7 -1.15 -5.02 12.73
CA PRO A 7 -2.18 -4.35 13.52
C PRO A 7 -1.63 -3.75 14.82
N ALA A 8 -0.50 -4.24 15.34
CA ALA A 8 0.08 -3.72 16.58
C ALA A 8 0.73 -2.34 16.40
N THR A 9 1.15 -2.01 15.18
CA THR A 9 1.81 -0.74 14.85
C THR A 9 1.06 0.04 13.76
N GLU A 10 -0.08 -0.47 13.31
CA GLU A 10 -0.90 0.10 12.23
C GLU A 10 -0.10 0.40 10.95
N THR A 11 0.93 -0.40 10.67
CA THR A 11 1.85 -0.21 9.55
C THR A 11 1.71 -1.30 8.50
N ILE A 12 2.29 -1.07 7.32
CA ILE A 12 2.42 -2.09 6.28
C ILE A 12 3.89 -2.38 6.05
N ASP A 13 4.29 -3.64 6.18
CA ASP A 13 5.66 -4.09 5.92
C ASP A 13 5.71 -4.67 4.49
N ILE A 14 6.58 -4.11 3.63
CA ILE A 14 6.83 -4.56 2.25
C ILE A 14 8.17 -5.29 2.19
N SER A 15 8.20 -6.47 1.58
CA SER A 15 9.41 -7.29 1.44
C SER A 15 9.45 -8.05 0.10
N GLY A 16 10.52 -8.81 -0.14
CA GLY A 16 10.61 -9.69 -1.30
C GLY A 16 12.03 -10.12 -1.66
N TYR A 17 12.17 -10.69 -2.86
CA TYR A 17 13.45 -11.15 -3.37
C TYR A 17 14.41 -9.99 -3.65
N ASN A 18 15.67 -10.13 -3.21
CA ASN A 18 16.74 -9.13 -3.37
C ASN A 18 16.27 -7.70 -3.02
N PHE A 19 15.59 -7.56 -1.88
CA PHE A 19 14.83 -6.35 -1.56
C PHE A 19 15.71 -5.13 -1.32
N GLU A 20 16.78 -5.29 -0.54
CA GLU A 20 17.76 -4.24 -0.24
C GLU A 20 18.47 -3.73 -1.51
N GLY A 21 18.72 -4.63 -2.47
CA GLY A 21 19.26 -4.29 -3.79
C GLY A 21 18.27 -3.59 -4.72
N SER A 22 17.01 -3.41 -4.34
CA SER A 22 15.97 -2.83 -5.20
C SER A 22 15.98 -1.30 -5.23
N ARG A 23 15.51 -0.72 -6.34
CA ARG A 23 15.35 0.74 -6.46
C ARG A 23 14.36 1.31 -5.43
N LYS A 24 13.25 0.60 -5.17
CA LYS A 24 12.25 1.06 -4.17
C LYS A 24 12.87 1.17 -2.77
N PHE A 25 13.68 0.20 -2.35
CA PHE A 25 14.36 0.23 -1.06
C PHE A 25 15.27 1.45 -0.94
N ARG A 26 16.15 1.65 -1.93
CA ARG A 26 17.06 2.82 -1.94
C ARG A 26 16.33 4.16 -2.02
N ASN A 27 15.24 4.24 -2.78
CA ASN A 27 14.46 5.46 -2.89
C ASN A 27 13.79 5.80 -1.55
N VAL A 28 13.17 4.81 -0.89
CA VAL A 28 12.58 5.00 0.44
C VAL A 28 13.65 5.37 1.45
N ALA A 29 14.80 4.69 1.46
CA ALA A 29 15.92 5.05 2.34
C ALA A 29 16.40 6.50 2.14
N ALA A 30 16.31 7.04 0.92
CA ALA A 30 16.80 8.37 0.60
C ALA A 30 15.78 9.51 0.87
N ASN A 31 14.48 9.26 0.69
CA ASN A 31 13.48 10.33 0.77
C ASN A 31 12.26 10.03 1.67
N GLY A 32 12.09 8.78 2.09
CA GLY A 32 11.02 8.33 2.96
C GLY A 32 9.60 8.50 2.43
N LYS A 33 9.39 8.89 1.16
CA LYS A 33 8.05 9.09 0.58
C LYS A 33 7.59 7.82 -0.10
N VAL A 34 6.39 7.36 0.25
CA VAL A 34 5.81 6.13 -0.29
C VAL A 34 4.35 6.31 -0.70
N ALA A 35 3.99 5.62 -1.77
CA ALA A 35 2.61 5.26 -2.10
C ALA A 35 2.56 3.74 -2.27
N PHE A 36 1.61 3.10 -1.58
CA PHE A 36 1.33 1.67 -1.68
C PHE A 36 -0.07 1.49 -2.24
N VAL A 37 -0.16 0.82 -3.38
CA VAL A 37 -1.41 0.62 -4.11
C VAL A 37 -1.70 -0.86 -4.21
N VAL A 38 -2.93 -1.24 -3.86
CA VAL A 38 -3.48 -2.57 -4.09
C VAL A 38 -4.76 -2.41 -4.87
N ASP A 39 -4.78 -2.97 -6.07
CA ASP A 39 -5.96 -3.02 -6.94
C ASP A 39 -6.24 -4.45 -7.41
N ASP A 40 -7.51 -4.74 -7.64
CA ASP A 40 -7.96 -5.95 -8.30
C ASP A 40 -9.30 -5.72 -9.02
N LEU A 41 -9.86 -6.80 -9.57
CA LEU A 41 -11.19 -6.84 -10.15
C LEU A 41 -12.08 -7.73 -9.28
N ALA A 42 -13.10 -7.14 -8.66
CA ALA A 42 -14.13 -7.89 -7.95
C ALA A 42 -15.01 -8.69 -8.91
N SER A 43 -15.19 -8.20 -10.15
CA SER A 43 -15.83 -8.92 -11.25
C SER A 43 -15.37 -8.39 -12.61
N VAL A 44 -15.41 -9.25 -13.63
CA VAL A 44 -15.20 -8.89 -15.04
C VAL A 44 -16.49 -8.76 -15.83
N ARG A 45 -17.60 -9.31 -15.31
CA ARG A 45 -18.96 -9.19 -15.88
C ARG A 45 -19.99 -9.20 -14.75
N PRO A 46 -20.59 -8.05 -14.39
CA PRO A 46 -20.25 -6.70 -14.86
C PRO A 46 -18.82 -6.28 -14.46
N TRP A 47 -18.25 -5.27 -15.12
CA TRP A 47 -16.90 -4.78 -14.82
C TRP A 47 -16.87 -4.03 -13.50
N ARG A 48 -16.14 -4.54 -12.49
CA ARG A 48 -16.09 -3.99 -11.12
C ARG A 48 -14.64 -3.91 -10.60
N PRO A 49 -13.88 -2.87 -10.96
CA PRO A 49 -12.55 -2.61 -10.40
C PRO A 49 -12.63 -2.00 -9.01
N ARG A 50 -11.67 -2.33 -8.15
CA ARG A 50 -11.53 -1.70 -6.83
C ARG A 50 -10.06 -1.49 -6.48
N CYS A 51 -9.78 -0.48 -5.67
CA CYS A 51 -8.42 -0.06 -5.35
C CYS A 51 -8.34 0.57 -3.96
N VAL A 52 -7.20 0.38 -3.31
CA VAL A 52 -6.73 1.14 -2.15
C VAL A 52 -5.35 1.71 -2.45
N GLU A 53 -5.20 3.02 -2.33
CA GLU A 53 -3.92 3.72 -2.30
C GLU A 53 -3.66 4.25 -0.88
N ILE A 54 -2.46 3.97 -0.37
CA ILE A 54 -1.99 4.44 0.93
C ILE A 54 -0.76 5.31 0.69
N ARG A 55 -0.82 6.56 1.14
CA ARG A 55 0.33 7.49 1.15
C ARG A 55 0.83 7.67 2.57
N GLY A 56 2.13 7.88 2.70
CA GLY A 56 2.73 8.29 3.96
C GLY A 56 4.24 8.20 3.96
N HIS A 57 4.79 7.95 5.14
CA HIS A 57 6.22 7.81 5.35
C HIS A 57 6.67 6.36 5.29
N GLY A 58 7.83 6.11 4.69
CA GLY A 58 8.45 4.81 4.55
C GLY A 58 9.81 4.77 5.22
N GLU A 59 10.04 3.74 6.04
CA GLU A 59 11.32 3.46 6.67
C GLU A 59 11.93 2.20 6.06
N ALA A 60 13.14 2.29 5.53
CA ALA A 60 13.86 1.16 4.96
C ALA A 60 14.70 0.47 6.04
N PHE A 61 14.39 -0.80 6.33
CA PHE A 61 15.10 -1.63 7.29
C PHE A 61 15.99 -2.63 6.53
N PRO A 62 17.33 -2.47 6.58
CA PRO A 62 18.26 -3.44 6.01
C PRO A 62 18.12 -4.81 6.67
N SER A 63 18.67 -5.85 6.03
CA SER A 63 18.75 -7.16 6.65
C SER A 63 19.69 -7.13 7.86
N ASP A 64 19.27 -7.67 9.00
CA ASP A 64 20.11 -7.80 10.20
C ASP A 64 20.65 -9.23 10.40
N GLY A 65 20.33 -10.15 9.48
CA GLY A 65 20.72 -11.55 9.52
C GLY A 65 19.71 -12.46 10.21
N ALA A 66 18.87 -11.94 11.11
CA ALA A 66 17.74 -12.64 11.70
C ALA A 66 16.43 -12.38 10.94
N ARG A 67 16.32 -11.19 10.36
CA ARG A 67 15.17 -10.74 9.56
C ARG A 67 15.65 -10.21 8.22
N ALA A 68 14.94 -10.60 7.16
CA ALA A 68 15.19 -10.10 5.82
C ALA A 68 14.82 -8.61 5.72
N ALA A 69 15.52 -7.89 4.83
CA ALA A 69 15.27 -6.47 4.57
C ALA A 69 13.81 -6.20 4.16
N PHE A 70 13.25 -5.11 4.66
CA PHE A 70 11.86 -4.69 4.40
C PHE A 70 11.72 -3.17 4.43
N ILE A 71 10.62 -2.65 3.89
CA ILE A 71 10.19 -1.26 4.09
C ILE A 71 8.98 -1.30 5.01
N ARG A 72 8.96 -0.49 6.05
CA ARG A 72 7.77 -0.21 6.83
C ARG A 72 7.11 1.06 6.32
N ILE A 73 5.81 1.01 6.08
CA ILE A 73 4.99 2.15 5.68
C ILE A 73 4.15 2.56 6.87
N HIS A 74 4.22 3.84 7.22
CA HIS A 74 3.39 4.55 8.18
C HIS A 74 2.29 5.29 7.40
N PRO A 75 1.04 4.79 7.39
CA PRO A 75 -0.05 5.41 6.65
C PRO A 75 -0.36 6.81 7.19
N GLU A 76 -0.44 7.79 6.29
CA GLU A 76 -0.88 9.16 6.60
C GLU A 76 -2.20 9.48 5.89
N ARG A 77 -2.41 8.92 4.69
CA ARG A 77 -3.63 9.11 3.91
C ARG A 77 -4.04 7.82 3.21
N VAL A 78 -5.32 7.50 3.29
CA VAL A 78 -5.95 6.35 2.62
C VAL A 78 -6.92 6.88 1.58
N ILE A 79 -6.80 6.39 0.36
CA ILE A 79 -7.68 6.70 -0.77
C ILE A 79 -8.23 5.37 -1.26
N SER A 80 -9.53 5.29 -1.47
CA SER A 80 -10.18 4.08 -1.97
C SER A 80 -11.18 4.39 -3.07
N PHE A 81 -11.41 3.39 -3.90
CA PHE A 81 -12.32 3.46 -5.03
C PHE A 81 -12.95 2.08 -5.23
N GLY A 82 -14.27 2.03 -5.42
CA GLY A 82 -14.98 0.79 -5.75
C GLY A 82 -15.10 -0.24 -4.62
N LEU A 83 -14.88 0.14 -3.36
CA LEU A 83 -15.04 -0.75 -2.21
C LEU A 83 -16.47 -0.75 -1.65
N ASP A 84 -17.07 0.43 -1.51
CA ASP A 84 -18.37 0.61 -0.84
C ASP A 84 -19.55 0.79 -1.82
N GLU A 85 -19.27 0.76 -3.12
CA GLU A 85 -20.25 0.94 -4.19
C GLU A 85 -20.26 -0.26 -5.16
N PRO A 86 -20.55 -1.48 -4.69
CA PRO A 86 -20.39 -2.66 -5.53
C PRO A 86 -21.29 -2.62 -6.78
N ASP A 87 -22.47 -1.99 -6.69
CA ASP A 87 -23.51 -2.06 -7.73
C ASP A 87 -23.55 -0.86 -8.70
N HIS A 88 -22.59 0.05 -8.62
CA HIS A 88 -22.49 1.18 -9.54
C HIS A 88 -21.62 0.85 -10.75
N GLU A 89 -21.89 1.52 -11.87
CA GLU A 89 -21.06 1.42 -13.07
C GLU A 89 -19.66 2.00 -12.78
N ALA A 90 -18.62 1.41 -13.38
CA ALA A 90 -17.24 1.77 -13.04
C ALA A 90 -16.90 3.26 -13.23
N HIS A 91 -17.60 3.95 -14.14
CA HIS A 91 -17.41 5.37 -14.43
C HIS A 91 -18.22 6.30 -13.51
N SER A 92 -19.10 5.76 -12.66
CA SER A 92 -19.89 6.53 -11.69
C SER A 92 -19.44 6.36 -10.24
N LEU A 93 -18.46 5.49 -9.99
CA LEU A 93 -17.90 5.24 -8.67
C LEU A 93 -17.27 6.51 -8.07
N SER A 94 -17.54 6.77 -6.81
CA SER A 94 -16.89 7.85 -6.08
C SER A 94 -15.50 7.45 -5.57
N ILE A 95 -14.67 8.46 -5.31
CA ILE A 95 -13.37 8.30 -4.67
C ILE A 95 -13.53 8.72 -3.22
N ASP A 96 -13.28 7.79 -2.31
CA ASP A 96 -13.19 8.06 -0.89
C ASP A 96 -11.75 8.37 -0.49
N PHE A 97 -11.59 9.27 0.47
CA PHE A 97 -10.30 9.52 1.08
C PHE A 97 -10.45 9.92 2.54
N ARG A 98 -9.45 9.56 3.34
CA ARG A 98 -9.32 10.01 4.72
C ARG A 98 -7.85 10.15 5.10
N ASP A 99 -7.58 11.08 6.01
CA ASP A 99 -6.29 11.16 6.69
C ASP A 99 -6.30 10.25 7.92
N VAL A 100 -5.14 9.71 8.27
CA VAL A 100 -4.98 8.79 9.41
C VAL A 100 -4.68 9.61 10.66
N GLY A 101 -5.48 9.43 11.71
CA GLY A 101 -5.35 10.17 12.98
C GLY A 101 -6.14 11.48 13.07
N ALA A 102 -6.97 11.80 12.07
CA ALA A 102 -7.96 12.88 12.09
C ALA A 102 -9.36 12.37 12.50
#